data_AF-A0A2V6UUJ1-F1
#
_entry.id   AF-A0A2V6UUJ1-F1
#
_cell.length_a   1.000
_cell.length_b   1.000
_cell.length_c   1.000
_cell.angle_alpha   90.00
_cell.angle_beta   90.00
_cell.angle_gamma   90.00
#
_symmetry.space_group_name_H-M   'P 1'
#
loop_
_entity.id
_entity.type
_entity.pdbx_description
1 polymer ?
#
loop_
_entity_poly.entity_id
_entity_poly.type
_entity_poly.pdbx_seq_one_letter_code
_entity_poly.pdbx_strand_id
1 'polypeptide(L)'
;MKEPALPARTVAVIAICVLAGRGPVLASGEEAKPSESRTPTATAAAADETRGRGLLERKLATLPGAERGRVVPIREGSLGRVFPGYLFYVLRFRQYPVALNPPASLQGNNLLIVRPDDSVALLADPEALEGFFRSTLSAVTTAARATEGAKAWLRLVEELNQDGFLQFAVPEESIAVARVASGGQRVTGEAVVIPKGGNQGRIRAVLVFDSSGTLVSASETAQIKRGIRPICQATKLLDPDGIVRGMAEQAILVMGRAAKEYLADQRERASPELRDAIDRIWHKIVSEDR
;
A
#
# COMPACT_ATOMS: atom_id res chain seq x y z
N MET A 1 20.07 -32.53 -37.84
CA MET A 1 19.65 -31.40 -36.99
C MET A 1 20.80 -31.13 -36.02
N LYS A 2 21.54 -30.03 -36.21
CA LYS A 2 22.68 -29.64 -35.38
C LYS A 2 22.25 -28.46 -34.52
N GLU A 3 22.33 -28.61 -33.20
CA GLU A 3 22.21 -27.52 -32.23
C GLU A 3 23.30 -26.46 -32.46
N PRO A 4 22.98 -25.16 -32.44
CA PRO A 4 24.00 -24.13 -32.38
C PRO A 4 24.47 -23.90 -30.93
N ALA A 5 25.78 -23.96 -30.76
CA ALA A 5 26.49 -23.66 -29.53
C ALA A 5 26.36 -22.18 -29.13
N LEU A 6 26.08 -21.93 -27.86
CA LEU A 6 26.09 -20.60 -27.24
C LEU A 6 27.53 -20.16 -26.90
N PRO A 7 27.95 -18.93 -27.21
CA PRO A 7 29.27 -18.43 -26.84
C PRO A 7 29.36 -18.04 -25.36
N ALA A 8 30.56 -18.23 -24.82
CA ALA A 8 30.94 -18.02 -23.43
C ALA A 8 30.77 -16.54 -22.99
N ARG A 9 30.22 -16.35 -21.78
CA ARG A 9 30.12 -15.06 -21.11
C ARG A 9 31.48 -14.67 -20.51
N THR A 10 32.04 -13.57 -21.00
CA THR A 10 33.18 -12.88 -20.41
C THR A 10 32.77 -12.26 -19.08
N VAL A 11 33.39 -12.69 -17.98
CA VAL A 11 33.27 -12.08 -16.65
C VAL A 11 34.39 -11.06 -16.51
N ALA A 12 34.04 -9.77 -16.48
CA ALA A 12 34.96 -8.71 -16.11
C ALA A 12 35.02 -8.61 -14.58
N VAL A 13 36.18 -8.94 -14.01
CA VAL A 13 36.49 -8.76 -12.59
C VAL A 13 36.91 -7.30 -12.38
N ILE A 14 36.10 -6.55 -11.64
CA ILE A 14 36.43 -5.18 -11.21
C ILE A 14 37.28 -5.28 -9.94
N ALA A 15 38.52 -4.80 -10.04
CA ALA A 15 39.42 -4.66 -8.90
C ALA A 15 39.00 -3.46 -8.03
N ILE A 16 38.71 -3.72 -6.76
CA ILE A 16 38.44 -2.71 -5.73
C ILE A 16 39.77 -2.36 -5.06
N CYS A 17 40.28 -1.16 -5.32
CA CYS A 17 41.40 -0.58 -4.56
C CYS A 17 40.86 0.08 -3.28
N VAL A 18 41.09 -0.55 -2.13
CA VAL A 18 40.89 0.03 -0.80
C VAL A 18 42.16 0.80 -0.43
N LEU A 19 42.09 2.13 -0.39
CA LEU A 19 43.11 2.96 0.25
C LEU A 19 42.64 3.34 1.65
N ALA A 20 43.31 2.76 2.63
CA ALA A 20 43.21 3.10 4.04
C ALA A 20 43.95 4.42 4.32
N GLY A 21 43.24 5.41 4.85
CA GLY A 21 43.82 6.63 5.42
C GLY A 21 43.37 6.78 6.86
N ARG A 22 44.26 6.41 7.80
CA ARG A 22 44.15 6.69 9.24
C ARG A 22 44.72 8.07 9.52
N GLY A 23 43.98 8.89 10.26
CA GLY A 23 44.50 10.09 10.93
C GLY A 23 43.58 10.48 12.09
N PRO A 24 44.08 10.63 13.33
CA PRO A 24 43.28 11.10 14.45
C PRO A 24 43.36 12.64 14.53
N VAL A 25 42.23 13.30 14.71
CA VAL A 25 42.18 14.67 15.21
C VAL A 25 41.20 14.73 16.37
N LEU A 26 41.76 14.80 17.57
CA LEU A 26 41.09 15.27 18.78
C LEU A 26 40.99 16.79 18.69
N ALA A 27 39.78 17.33 18.74
CA ALA A 27 39.55 18.73 19.13
C ALA A 27 38.16 18.86 19.77
N SER A 28 38.21 19.08 21.08
CA SER A 28 37.42 19.95 21.93
C SER A 28 35.98 20.29 21.54
N GLY A 29 35.09 20.00 22.48
CA GLY A 29 33.68 20.35 22.43
C GLY A 29 33.41 21.85 22.46
N GLU A 30 32.32 22.18 21.78
CA GLU A 30 31.56 23.41 21.97
C GLU A 30 30.10 22.97 22.10
N GLU A 31 29.50 23.27 23.25
CA GLU A 31 28.10 22.98 23.56
C GLU A 31 27.19 23.72 22.57
N ALA A 32 26.72 23.00 21.55
CA ALA A 32 25.63 23.46 20.71
C ALA A 32 24.34 23.50 21.54
N LYS A 33 23.87 24.72 21.85
CA LYS A 33 22.50 24.99 22.28
C LYS A 33 21.50 24.24 21.38
N PRO A 34 20.44 23.61 21.93
CA PRO A 34 19.42 22.99 21.11
C PRO A 34 18.68 24.07 20.33
N SER A 35 18.97 24.13 19.02
CA SER A 35 18.22 24.90 18.05
C SER A 35 16.77 24.43 18.05
N GLU A 36 15.89 25.24 18.65
CA GLU A 36 14.44 25.19 18.46
C GLU A 36 14.11 25.52 16.99
N SER A 37 14.30 24.54 16.11
CA SER A 37 13.74 24.56 14.75
C SER A 37 12.78 23.39 14.57
N ARG A 38 11.84 23.25 15.51
CA ARG A 38 10.68 22.37 15.33
C ARG A 38 9.55 23.11 14.58
N THR A 39 9.57 22.91 13.27
CA THR A 39 8.44 22.32 12.52
C THR A 39 7.23 23.19 12.10
N PRO A 40 7.33 23.98 11.02
CA PRO A 40 6.17 24.45 10.26
C PRO A 40 5.45 23.31 9.50
N THR A 41 6.20 22.31 9.02
CA THR A 41 5.71 21.30 8.07
C THR A 41 4.78 20.24 8.67
N ALA A 42 4.99 19.82 9.92
CA ALA A 42 4.16 18.80 10.57
C ALA A 42 2.78 19.34 10.96
N THR A 43 2.70 20.61 11.34
CA THR A 43 1.45 21.28 11.67
C THR A 43 0.56 21.43 10.43
N ALA A 44 1.14 21.79 9.27
CA ALA A 44 0.41 21.87 8.02
C ALA A 44 -0.13 20.51 7.55
N ALA A 45 0.69 19.45 7.60
CA ALA A 45 0.26 18.11 7.23
C ALA A 45 -0.87 17.57 8.13
N ALA A 46 -0.82 17.85 9.43
CA ALA A 46 -1.88 17.48 10.37
C ALA A 46 -3.19 18.27 10.12
N ALA A 47 -3.07 19.55 9.77
CA ALA A 47 -4.22 20.38 9.41
C ALA A 47 -4.89 19.88 8.11
N ASP A 48 -4.09 19.58 7.08
CA ASP A 48 -4.58 19.00 5.82
C ASP A 48 -5.27 17.66 6.05
N GLU A 49 -4.71 16.79 6.88
CA GLU A 49 -5.33 15.51 7.20
C GLU A 49 -6.66 15.68 7.92
N THR A 50 -6.75 16.63 8.85
CA THR A 50 -7.99 16.96 9.58
C THR A 50 -9.06 17.50 8.62
N ARG A 51 -8.68 18.43 7.74
CA ARG A 51 -9.54 18.96 6.68
C ARG A 51 -10.04 17.84 5.77
N GLY A 52 -9.12 17.01 5.28
CA GLY A 52 -9.42 15.87 4.41
C GLY A 52 -10.41 14.92 5.05
N ARG A 53 -10.21 14.53 6.32
CA ARG A 53 -11.13 13.66 7.05
C ARG A 53 -12.55 14.25 7.13
N GLY A 54 -12.68 15.54 7.49
CA GLY A 54 -13.99 16.18 7.55
C GLY A 54 -14.72 16.23 6.19
N LEU A 55 -13.99 16.36 5.08
CA LEU A 55 -14.56 16.29 3.72
C LEU A 55 -15.02 14.88 3.36
N LEU A 56 -14.21 13.87 3.72
CA LEU A 56 -14.56 12.48 3.50
C LEU A 56 -15.81 12.09 4.30
N GLU A 57 -15.91 12.47 5.57
CA GLU A 57 -17.08 12.17 6.39
C GLU A 57 -18.37 12.68 5.75
N ARG A 58 -18.37 13.92 5.23
CA ARG A 58 -19.51 14.48 4.49
C ARG A 58 -19.84 13.68 3.24
N LYS A 59 -18.82 13.28 2.45
CA LYS A 59 -19.02 12.48 1.23
C LYS A 59 -19.53 11.07 1.55
N LEU A 60 -19.02 10.43 2.59
CA LEU A 60 -19.40 9.08 2.97
C LEU A 60 -20.80 9.03 3.58
N ALA A 61 -21.26 10.09 4.25
CA ALA A 61 -22.64 10.20 4.70
C ALA A 61 -23.67 10.17 3.56
N THR A 62 -23.27 10.48 2.31
CA THR A 62 -24.15 10.36 1.13
C THR A 62 -24.15 8.97 0.50
N LEU A 63 -23.37 8.02 1.04
CA LEU A 63 -23.20 6.68 0.49
C LEU A 63 -23.69 5.64 1.51
N PRO A 64 -24.92 5.11 1.34
CA PRO A 64 -25.48 4.15 2.28
C PRO A 64 -24.56 2.93 2.47
N GLY A 65 -24.26 2.60 3.73
CA GLY A 65 -23.45 1.45 4.09
C GLY A 65 -21.94 1.69 4.07
N ALA A 66 -21.49 2.91 3.74
CA ALA A 66 -20.08 3.30 3.77
C ALA A 66 -19.51 3.42 5.19
N GLU A 67 -20.36 3.67 6.19
CA GLU A 67 -19.99 3.73 7.62
C GLU A 67 -19.44 2.40 8.16
N ARG A 68 -19.69 1.29 7.45
CA ARG A 68 -19.15 -0.04 7.77
C ARG A 68 -17.72 -0.23 7.27
N GLY A 69 -17.25 0.64 6.38
CA GLY A 69 -15.88 0.65 5.87
C GLY A 69 -14.96 1.49 6.73
N ARG A 70 -13.65 1.23 6.64
CA ARG A 70 -12.62 2.00 7.33
C ARG A 70 -11.89 2.90 6.35
N VAL A 71 -11.73 4.17 6.71
CA VAL A 71 -10.91 5.13 5.95
C VAL A 71 -9.47 5.09 6.45
N VAL A 72 -8.53 4.83 5.54
CA VAL A 72 -7.10 4.82 5.83
C VAL A 72 -6.38 5.79 4.89
N PRO A 73 -5.53 6.70 5.40
CA PRO A 73 -4.74 7.59 4.54
C PRO A 73 -3.68 6.79 3.77
N ILE A 74 -3.50 7.12 2.50
CA ILE A 74 -2.45 6.57 1.64
C ILE A 74 -1.31 7.59 1.63
N ARG A 75 -0.21 7.26 2.31
CA ARG A 75 0.98 8.11 2.38
C ARG A 75 2.06 7.49 1.51
N GLU A 76 2.37 8.13 0.39
CA GLU A 76 3.46 7.74 -0.51
C GLU A 76 4.11 8.99 -1.09
N GLY A 77 5.45 9.02 -1.12
CA GLY A 77 6.19 10.22 -1.52
C GLY A 77 5.94 10.61 -2.97
N SER A 78 5.73 9.64 -3.85
CA SER A 78 5.44 9.88 -5.28
C SER A 78 4.09 10.56 -5.48
N LEU A 79 3.06 10.21 -4.70
CA LEU A 79 1.72 10.81 -4.83
C LEU A 79 1.75 12.32 -4.59
N GLY A 80 2.44 12.78 -3.54
CA GLY A 80 2.55 14.22 -3.26
C GLY A 80 3.36 15.00 -4.32
N ARG A 81 4.33 14.34 -4.98
CA ARG A 81 5.12 14.95 -6.07
C ARG A 81 4.38 15.00 -7.40
N VAL A 82 3.53 14.01 -7.66
CA VAL A 82 2.75 13.87 -8.90
C VAL A 82 1.45 14.68 -8.82
N PHE A 83 0.81 14.71 -7.65
CA PHE A 83 -0.46 15.39 -7.41
C PHE A 83 -0.36 16.34 -6.20
N PRO A 84 0.32 17.50 -6.34
CA PRO A 84 0.45 18.45 -5.25
C PRO A 84 -0.92 18.96 -4.76
N GLY A 85 -1.11 18.98 -3.45
CA GLY A 85 -2.36 19.45 -2.81
C GLY A 85 -3.51 18.44 -2.81
N TYR A 86 -3.33 17.25 -3.39
CA TYR A 86 -4.29 16.15 -3.30
C TYR A 86 -4.03 15.31 -2.06
N LEU A 87 -5.10 14.84 -1.43
CA LEU A 87 -5.02 13.89 -0.31
C LEU A 87 -5.66 12.57 -0.72
N PHE A 88 -4.95 11.48 -0.46
CA PHE A 88 -5.33 10.14 -0.90
C PHE A 88 -5.72 9.27 0.29
N TYR A 89 -6.83 8.58 0.16
CA TYR A 89 -7.35 7.68 1.16
C TYR A 89 -7.91 6.43 0.49
N VAL A 90 -8.04 5.36 1.26
CA VAL A 90 -8.79 4.16 0.86
C VAL A 90 -9.92 3.94 1.85
N LEU A 91 -11.14 3.74 1.32
CA LEU A 91 -12.26 3.15 2.06
C LEU A 91 -12.19 1.64 1.88
N ARG A 92 -11.85 0.95 2.95
CA ARG A 92 -11.67 -0.51 2.97
C ARG A 92 -12.84 -1.18 3.69
N PHE A 93 -13.48 -2.11 3.01
CA PHE A 93 -14.35 -3.10 3.63
C PHE A 93 -13.51 -4.31 3.99
N ARG A 94 -13.55 -4.70 5.25
CA ARG A 94 -12.76 -5.82 5.75
C ARG A 94 -13.08 -7.08 4.93
N GLN A 95 -12.09 -7.68 4.29
CA GLN A 95 -12.25 -8.98 3.63
C GLN A 95 -11.91 -10.15 4.56
N TYR A 96 -11.04 -9.89 5.55
CA TYR A 96 -10.57 -10.88 6.50
C TYR A 96 -10.43 -10.29 7.90
N PRO A 97 -10.67 -11.08 8.96
CA PRO A 97 -11.01 -12.50 8.94
C PRO A 97 -12.48 -12.83 8.66
N VAL A 98 -13.38 -11.85 8.79
CA VAL A 98 -14.77 -11.97 8.37
C VAL A 98 -15.03 -10.89 7.34
N ALA A 99 -15.38 -11.33 6.14
CA ALA A 99 -15.68 -10.46 5.01
C ALA A 99 -16.95 -9.64 5.30
N LEU A 100 -16.84 -8.33 5.14
CA LEU A 100 -17.97 -7.42 5.07
C LEU A 100 -18.31 -7.23 3.60
N ASN A 101 -19.53 -7.61 3.22
CA ASN A 101 -20.03 -7.35 1.87
C ASN A 101 -20.17 -5.83 1.69
N PRO A 102 -19.41 -5.21 0.77
CA PRO A 102 -19.58 -3.80 0.48
C PRO A 102 -20.98 -3.55 -0.09
N PRO A 103 -21.57 -2.35 0.10
CA PRO A 103 -22.77 -1.93 -0.62
C PRO A 103 -22.59 -2.06 -2.13
N ALA A 104 -23.67 -2.23 -2.89
CA ALA A 104 -23.61 -2.54 -4.33
C ALA A 104 -22.81 -1.51 -5.17
N SER A 105 -22.73 -0.25 -4.73
CA SER A 105 -21.97 0.82 -5.39
C SER A 105 -20.50 0.90 -4.97
N LEU A 106 -20.03 0.02 -4.09
CA LEU A 106 -18.69 0.04 -3.51
C LEU A 106 -18.02 -1.32 -3.68
N GLN A 107 -16.70 -1.29 -3.80
CA GLN A 107 -15.84 -2.48 -3.85
C GLN A 107 -15.20 -2.76 -2.49
N GLY A 108 -14.49 -3.88 -2.39
CA GLY A 108 -13.75 -4.23 -1.18
C GLY A 108 -12.76 -3.14 -0.74
N ASN A 109 -12.14 -2.44 -1.69
CA ASN A 109 -11.40 -1.20 -1.48
C ASN A 109 -11.87 -0.16 -2.48
N ASN A 110 -11.95 1.09 -2.06
CA ASN A 110 -12.32 2.21 -2.93
C ASN A 110 -11.37 3.36 -2.64
N LEU A 111 -10.80 3.96 -3.67
CA LEU A 111 -9.94 5.13 -3.50
C LEU A 111 -10.82 6.37 -3.31
N LEU A 112 -10.46 7.17 -2.32
CA LEU A 112 -11.06 8.47 -2.04
C LEU A 112 -9.98 9.53 -2.22
N ILE A 113 -10.23 10.48 -3.11
CA ILE A 113 -9.26 11.54 -3.42
C ILE A 113 -9.90 12.88 -3.08
N VAL A 114 -9.33 13.58 -2.10
CA VAL A 114 -9.67 14.97 -1.81
C VAL A 114 -8.84 15.85 -2.72
N ARG A 115 -9.51 16.65 -3.53
CA ARG A 115 -8.89 17.58 -4.47
C ARG A 115 -8.56 18.92 -3.79
N PRO A 116 -7.70 19.74 -4.41
CA PRO A 116 -7.39 21.08 -3.90
C PRO A 116 -8.62 21.98 -3.72
N ASP A 117 -9.67 21.77 -4.53
CA ASP A 117 -10.94 22.50 -4.52
C ASP A 117 -11.97 21.96 -3.51
N ASP A 118 -11.53 21.18 -2.52
CA ASP A 118 -12.39 20.51 -1.52
C ASP A 118 -13.35 19.44 -2.08
N SER A 119 -13.34 19.17 -3.39
CA SER A 119 -14.17 18.09 -3.93
C SER A 119 -13.59 16.71 -3.62
N VAL A 120 -14.46 15.71 -3.45
CA VAL A 120 -14.05 14.33 -3.15
C VAL A 120 -14.43 13.40 -4.31
N ALA A 121 -13.42 12.79 -4.91
CA ALA A 121 -13.60 11.71 -5.89
C ALA A 121 -13.68 10.35 -5.18
N LEU A 122 -14.55 9.47 -5.68
CA LEU A 122 -14.60 8.05 -5.32
C LEU A 122 -14.23 7.26 -6.57
N LEU A 123 -13.14 6.48 -6.51
CA LEU A 123 -12.69 5.64 -7.61
C LEU A 123 -12.72 4.19 -7.13
N ALA A 124 -13.63 3.40 -7.68
CA ALA A 124 -13.86 2.02 -7.25
C ALA A 124 -13.10 0.98 -8.10
N ASP A 125 -12.63 1.38 -9.29
CA ASP A 125 -12.06 0.48 -10.29
C ASP A 125 -10.93 1.16 -11.09
N PRO A 126 -10.20 0.38 -11.91
CA PRO A 126 -9.10 0.88 -12.73
C PRO A 126 -9.48 1.92 -13.77
N GLU A 127 -10.69 1.84 -14.33
CA GLU A 127 -11.16 2.77 -15.37
C GLU A 127 -11.38 4.16 -14.77
N ALA A 128 -12.00 4.23 -13.59
CA ALA A 128 -12.12 5.47 -12.83
C ALA A 128 -10.75 6.06 -12.45
N LEU A 129 -9.78 5.20 -12.13
CA LEU A 129 -8.40 5.61 -11.85
C LEU A 129 -7.70 6.18 -13.09
N GLU A 130 -7.85 5.54 -14.25
CA GLU A 130 -7.35 6.05 -15.52
C GLU A 130 -7.95 7.43 -15.82
N GLY A 131 -9.28 7.57 -15.69
CA GLY A 131 -9.97 8.83 -15.89
C GLY A 131 -9.42 9.94 -15.00
N PHE A 132 -9.18 9.65 -13.71
CA PHE A 132 -8.57 10.59 -12.78
C PHE A 132 -7.14 11.01 -13.21
N PHE A 133 -6.30 10.06 -13.61
CA PHE A 133 -4.95 10.39 -14.06
C PHE A 133 -4.98 11.23 -15.34
N ARG A 134 -5.82 10.87 -16.31
CA ARG A 134 -5.93 11.62 -17.58
C ARG A 134 -6.41 13.05 -17.36
N SER A 135 -7.32 13.28 -16.41
CA SER A 135 -7.83 14.63 -16.14
C SER A 135 -6.92 15.50 -15.28
N THR A 136 -6.02 14.89 -14.50
CA THR A 136 -5.38 15.56 -13.37
C THR A 136 -3.85 15.56 -13.44
N LEU A 137 -3.27 14.55 -14.09
CA LEU A 137 -1.83 14.43 -14.21
C LEU A 137 -1.28 15.55 -15.09
N SER A 138 -0.39 16.37 -14.53
CA SER A 138 0.31 17.38 -15.30
C SER A 138 1.19 16.74 -16.39
N ALA A 139 1.46 17.48 -17.46
CA ALA A 139 2.27 17.02 -18.58
C ALA A 139 3.59 16.37 -18.13
N VAL A 140 3.83 15.14 -18.60
CA VAL A 140 4.98 14.30 -18.30
C VAL A 140 5.92 14.29 -19.50
N THR A 141 6.91 15.18 -19.49
CA THR A 141 7.84 15.37 -20.62
C THR A 141 9.22 14.74 -20.39
N THR A 142 9.47 14.20 -19.20
CA THR A 142 10.77 13.61 -18.81
C THR A 142 10.59 12.20 -18.30
N ALA A 143 11.61 11.35 -18.52
CA ALA A 143 11.62 9.99 -18.01
C ALA A 143 11.45 9.93 -16.47
N ALA A 144 12.08 10.84 -15.73
CA ALA A 144 11.94 10.92 -14.27
C ALA A 144 10.50 11.18 -13.83
N ARG A 145 9.78 12.12 -14.48
CA ARG A 145 8.37 12.37 -14.20
C ARG A 145 7.49 11.18 -14.57
N ALA A 146 7.84 10.49 -15.66
CA ALA A 146 7.12 9.31 -16.13
C ALA A 146 7.26 8.14 -15.15
N THR A 147 8.46 7.94 -14.59
CA THR A 147 8.73 6.99 -13.51
C THR A 147 7.91 7.32 -12.26
N GLU A 148 7.89 8.58 -11.81
CA GLU A 148 7.09 8.97 -10.64
C GLU A 148 5.59 8.77 -10.87
N GLY A 149 5.10 9.06 -12.08
CA GLY A 149 3.71 8.78 -12.48
C GLY A 149 3.38 7.28 -12.42
N ALA A 150 4.28 6.41 -12.88
CA ALA A 150 4.10 4.96 -12.78
C ALA A 150 4.13 4.46 -11.32
N LYS A 151 4.99 5.01 -10.46
CA LYS A 151 4.99 4.68 -9.02
C LYS A 151 3.68 5.10 -8.34
N ALA A 152 3.20 6.31 -8.63
CA ALA A 152 1.92 6.81 -8.13
C ALA A 152 0.76 5.91 -8.58
N TRP A 153 0.74 5.51 -9.86
CA TRP A 153 -0.24 4.58 -10.40
C TRP A 153 -0.21 3.23 -9.67
N LEU A 154 0.96 2.58 -9.61
CA LEU A 154 1.13 1.28 -8.96
C LEU A 154 0.69 1.33 -7.50
N ARG A 155 1.08 2.37 -6.75
CA ARG A 155 0.67 2.52 -5.34
C ARG A 155 -0.84 2.54 -5.16
N LEU A 156 -1.58 3.19 -6.05
CA LEU A 156 -3.05 3.26 -5.98
C LEU A 156 -3.70 1.95 -6.42
N VAL A 157 -3.17 1.29 -7.45
CA VAL A 157 -3.66 -0.02 -7.90
C VAL A 157 -3.39 -1.12 -6.87
N GLU A 158 -2.28 -1.05 -6.13
CA GLU A 158 -2.01 -1.94 -4.99
C GLU A 158 -3.15 -1.90 -3.96
N GLU A 159 -3.65 -0.70 -3.65
CA GLU A 159 -4.77 -0.53 -2.71
C GLU A 159 -6.08 -1.11 -3.26
N LEU A 160 -6.34 -0.98 -4.57
CA LEU A 160 -7.51 -1.62 -5.20
C LEU A 160 -7.43 -3.16 -5.11
N ASN A 161 -6.22 -3.73 -5.17
CA ASN A 161 -5.99 -5.17 -5.13
C ASN A 161 -5.76 -5.75 -3.72
N GLN A 162 -5.64 -4.88 -2.71
CA GLN A 162 -5.34 -5.25 -1.33
C GLN A 162 -6.45 -6.09 -0.69
N ASP A 163 -6.10 -7.01 0.21
CA ASP A 163 -7.05 -7.77 1.02
C ASP A 163 -6.77 -7.66 2.53
N GLY A 164 -5.79 -6.82 2.90
CA GLY A 164 -5.27 -6.62 4.25
C GLY A 164 -4.02 -7.45 4.57
N PHE A 165 -3.66 -8.43 3.73
CA PHE A 165 -2.54 -9.35 3.94
C PHE A 165 -1.45 -9.25 2.88
N LEU A 166 -1.75 -8.65 1.72
CA LEU A 166 -0.76 -8.47 0.67
C LEU A 166 0.22 -7.37 1.08
N GLN A 167 1.50 -7.67 0.93
CA GLN A 167 2.56 -6.68 1.01
C GLN A 167 3.16 -6.56 -0.38
N PHE A 168 3.28 -5.34 -0.87
CA PHE A 168 3.84 -5.06 -2.19
C PHE A 168 5.17 -4.34 -2.05
N ALA A 169 6.05 -4.56 -3.02
CA ALA A 169 7.23 -3.76 -3.25
C ALA A 169 7.24 -3.33 -4.72
N VAL A 170 7.69 -2.12 -4.99
CA VAL A 170 7.92 -1.63 -6.36
C VAL A 170 9.44 -1.47 -6.53
N PRO A 171 10.14 -2.50 -7.06
CA PRO A 171 11.58 -2.38 -7.30
C PRO A 171 11.84 -1.30 -8.35
N GLU A 172 12.82 -0.44 -8.12
CA GLU A 172 13.15 0.66 -9.05
C GLU A 172 13.50 0.14 -10.44
N GLU A 173 14.21 -0.99 -10.51
CA GLU A 173 14.62 -1.68 -11.72
C GLU A 173 13.44 -2.28 -12.51
N SER A 174 12.26 -2.40 -11.89
CA SER A 174 11.06 -2.88 -12.58
C SER A 174 10.42 -1.81 -13.47
N ILE A 175 10.83 -0.54 -13.32
CA ILE A 175 10.28 0.58 -14.07
C ILE A 175 11.16 0.91 -15.27
N ALA A 176 10.60 0.78 -16.47
CA ALA A 176 11.27 1.08 -17.73
C ALA A 176 10.51 2.17 -18.49
N VAL A 177 11.25 3.15 -19.01
CA VAL A 177 10.72 4.22 -19.85
C VAL A 177 11.30 4.08 -21.26
N ALA A 178 10.42 3.98 -22.26
CA ALA A 178 10.78 3.93 -23.67
C ALA A 178 10.14 5.09 -24.43
N ARG A 179 10.79 5.56 -25.50
CA ARG A 179 10.17 6.46 -26.47
C ARG A 179 9.27 5.65 -27.41
N VAL A 180 8.12 6.22 -27.76
CA VAL A 180 7.25 5.64 -28.81
C VAL A 180 7.46 6.37 -30.13
N ALA A 181 7.18 5.70 -31.25
CA ALA A 181 7.40 6.26 -32.60
C ALA A 181 6.67 7.59 -32.84
N SER A 182 5.55 7.82 -32.15
CA SER A 182 4.78 9.08 -32.19
C SER A 182 5.43 10.25 -31.43
N GLY A 183 6.63 10.08 -30.86
CA GLY A 183 7.37 11.11 -30.12
C GLY A 183 7.06 11.18 -28.62
N GLY A 184 6.06 10.43 -28.15
CA GLY A 184 5.70 10.33 -26.74
C GLY A 184 6.58 9.38 -25.91
N GLN A 185 6.07 8.97 -24.74
CA GLN A 185 6.73 8.04 -23.84
C GLN A 185 5.82 6.87 -23.46
N ARG A 186 6.36 5.67 -23.37
CA ARG A 186 5.71 4.50 -22.77
C ARG A 186 6.47 4.13 -21.52
N VAL A 187 5.77 4.04 -20.40
CA VAL A 187 6.32 3.57 -19.13
C VAL A 187 5.70 2.23 -18.79
N THR A 188 6.52 1.29 -18.39
CA THR A 188 6.07 0.02 -17.79
C THR A 188 6.66 -0.10 -16.40
N GLY A 189 5.90 -0.60 -15.44
CA GLY A 189 6.37 -0.83 -14.08
C GLY A 189 5.69 -2.04 -13.44
N GLU A 190 6.29 -2.59 -12.38
CA GLU A 190 5.70 -3.71 -11.64
C GLU A 190 5.68 -3.47 -10.13
N ALA A 191 4.56 -3.81 -9.50
CA ALA A 191 4.49 -4.02 -8.05
C ALA A 191 4.49 -5.53 -7.79
N VAL A 192 5.47 -6.02 -7.03
CA VAL A 192 5.65 -7.44 -6.72
C VAL A 192 5.13 -7.73 -5.33
N VAL A 193 4.35 -8.80 -5.18
CA VAL A 193 3.90 -9.28 -3.87
C VAL A 193 5.08 -9.88 -3.12
N ILE A 194 5.38 -9.36 -1.93
CA ILE A 194 6.40 -9.92 -1.03
C ILE A 194 5.90 -11.30 -0.55
N PRO A 195 6.61 -12.41 -0.87
CA PRO A 195 6.11 -13.74 -0.55
C PRO A 195 5.96 -13.98 0.96
N LYS A 196 4.73 -14.19 1.42
CA LYS A 196 4.41 -14.53 2.82
C LYS A 196 3.11 -15.32 2.90
N GLY A 197 3.10 -16.43 3.63
CA GLY A 197 1.87 -17.22 3.85
C GLY A 197 1.22 -17.76 2.56
N GLY A 198 2.01 -17.99 1.51
CA GLY A 198 1.52 -18.40 0.18
C GLY A 198 1.07 -17.25 -0.73
N ASN A 199 1.15 -16.00 -0.27
CA ASN A 199 1.00 -14.83 -1.14
C ASN A 199 2.15 -14.78 -2.15
N GLN A 200 1.84 -14.54 -3.41
CA GLN A 200 2.81 -14.28 -4.46
C GLN A 200 2.13 -13.63 -5.66
N GLY A 201 2.93 -13.14 -6.60
CA GLY A 201 2.45 -12.56 -7.84
C GLY A 201 2.90 -11.12 -8.04
N ARG A 202 2.27 -10.44 -9.00
CA ARG A 202 2.63 -9.09 -9.39
C ARG A 202 1.46 -8.34 -10.00
N ILE A 203 1.54 -7.02 -9.99
CA ILE A 203 0.72 -6.10 -10.75
C ILE A 203 1.66 -5.44 -11.76
N ARG A 204 1.35 -5.55 -13.05
CA ARG A 204 2.09 -4.87 -14.12
C ARG A 204 1.29 -3.69 -14.62
N ALA A 205 1.89 -2.51 -14.66
CA ALA A 205 1.27 -1.29 -15.18
C ALA A 205 1.94 -0.85 -16.49
N VAL A 206 1.15 -0.25 -17.37
CA VAL A 206 1.59 0.39 -18.61
C VAL A 206 0.91 1.74 -18.74
N LEU A 207 1.70 2.81 -18.79
CA LEU A 207 1.23 4.18 -19.04
C LEU A 207 1.81 4.66 -20.37
N VAL A 208 0.97 5.29 -21.20
CA VAL A 208 1.37 5.84 -22.50
C VAL A 208 1.08 7.33 -22.51
N PHE A 209 2.10 8.11 -22.76
CA PHE A 209 2.07 9.57 -22.91
C PHE A 209 2.29 9.93 -24.38
N ASP A 210 1.60 10.96 -24.86
CA ASP A 210 1.84 11.51 -26.18
C ASP A 210 3.08 12.43 -26.20
N SER A 211 3.35 13.06 -27.34
CA SER A 211 4.49 13.98 -27.52
C SER A 211 4.39 15.26 -26.68
N SER A 212 3.21 15.64 -26.22
CA SER A 212 2.99 16.75 -25.29
C SER A 212 3.21 16.34 -23.82
N GLY A 213 3.38 15.04 -23.56
CA GLY A 213 3.45 14.49 -22.21
C GLY A 213 2.08 14.27 -21.58
N THR A 214 0.99 14.37 -22.34
CA THR A 214 -0.36 14.09 -21.84
C THR A 214 -0.58 12.58 -21.78
N LEU A 215 -1.18 12.08 -20.70
CA LEU A 215 -1.50 10.67 -20.56
C LEU A 215 -2.63 10.29 -21.55
N VAL A 216 -2.31 9.42 -22.49
CA VAL A 216 -3.25 8.89 -23.49
C VAL A 216 -3.99 7.69 -22.94
N SER A 217 -3.25 6.77 -22.32
CA SER A 217 -3.84 5.59 -21.70
C SER A 217 -3.03 5.10 -20.51
N ALA A 218 -3.73 4.47 -19.57
CA ALA A 218 -3.12 3.71 -18.49
C ALA A 218 -3.85 2.37 -18.34
N SER A 219 -3.10 1.32 -18.05
CA SER A 219 -3.67 -0.02 -17.86
C SER A 219 -2.80 -0.83 -16.92
N GLU A 220 -3.42 -1.82 -16.29
CA GLU A 220 -2.72 -2.79 -15.49
C GLU A 220 -3.17 -4.23 -15.77
N THR A 221 -2.36 -5.17 -15.30
CA THR A 221 -2.74 -6.57 -15.19
C THR A 221 -2.25 -7.09 -13.85
N ALA A 222 -3.19 -7.55 -13.02
CA ALA A 222 -2.90 -8.17 -11.74
C ALA A 222 -2.86 -9.70 -11.87
N GLN A 223 -1.71 -10.28 -11.57
CA GLN A 223 -1.50 -11.73 -11.49
C GLN A 223 -1.14 -12.07 -10.05
N ILE A 224 -2.12 -12.04 -9.16
CA ILE A 224 -1.93 -12.22 -7.71
C ILE A 224 -2.50 -13.58 -7.29
N LYS A 225 -1.67 -14.40 -6.66
CA LYS A 225 -2.10 -15.59 -5.93
C LYS A 225 -2.17 -15.23 -4.45
N ARG A 226 -3.39 -15.22 -3.92
CA ARG A 226 -3.62 -15.07 -2.47
C ARG A 226 -3.30 -16.39 -1.79
N GLY A 227 -2.47 -16.31 -0.74
CA GLY A 227 -2.17 -17.42 0.14
C GLY A 227 -3.35 -17.83 1.00
N ILE A 228 -3.13 -18.78 1.90
CA ILE A 228 -4.16 -19.23 2.85
C ILE A 228 -4.50 -18.07 3.78
N ARG A 229 -5.79 -17.87 4.03
CA ARG A 229 -6.31 -16.86 4.97
C ARG A 229 -7.04 -17.61 6.08
N PRO A 230 -6.52 -17.62 7.32
CA PRO A 230 -7.22 -18.25 8.42
C PRO A 230 -8.58 -17.59 8.63
N ILE A 231 -9.62 -18.39 8.78
CA ILE A 231 -10.93 -17.92 9.22
C ILE A 231 -10.83 -17.74 10.73
N CYS A 232 -11.16 -16.55 11.23
CA CYS A 232 -11.09 -16.34 12.67
C CYS A 232 -12.23 -17.05 13.37
N GLN A 233 -11.86 -17.90 14.33
CA GLN A 233 -12.78 -18.66 15.17
C GLN A 233 -12.65 -18.21 16.62
N ALA A 234 -12.58 -16.90 16.90
CA ALA A 234 -12.40 -16.44 18.29
C ALA A 234 -13.50 -16.93 19.24
N THR A 235 -14.72 -17.13 18.75
CA THR A 235 -15.82 -17.74 19.52
C THR A 235 -15.55 -19.19 19.95
N LYS A 236 -14.54 -19.85 19.37
CA LYS A 236 -14.10 -21.22 19.68
C LYS A 236 -12.94 -21.29 20.68
N LEU A 237 -12.49 -20.16 21.21
CA LEU A 237 -11.44 -20.13 22.25
C LEU A 237 -11.85 -20.77 23.58
N LEU A 238 -13.15 -21.00 23.78
CA LEU A 238 -13.70 -21.72 24.93
C LEU A 238 -14.37 -23.03 24.53
N ASP A 239 -14.10 -23.56 23.33
CA ASP A 239 -14.71 -24.82 22.88
C ASP A 239 -14.35 -25.97 23.85
N PRO A 240 -15.31 -26.81 24.26
CA PRO A 240 -15.04 -27.93 25.18
C PRO A 240 -14.04 -28.93 24.61
N ASP A 241 -13.98 -29.07 23.28
CA ASP A 241 -12.95 -29.88 22.63
C ASP A 241 -11.62 -29.10 22.57
N GLY A 242 -10.61 -29.62 23.27
CA GLY A 242 -9.27 -29.03 23.31
C GLY A 242 -8.60 -28.95 21.94
N ILE A 243 -8.94 -29.82 20.99
CA ILE A 243 -8.42 -29.78 19.62
C ILE A 243 -9.00 -28.57 18.88
N VAL A 244 -10.33 -28.39 18.94
CA VAL A 244 -11.02 -27.24 18.31
C VAL A 244 -10.51 -25.93 18.90
N ARG A 245 -10.31 -25.89 20.22
CA ARG A 245 -9.72 -24.74 20.90
C ARG A 245 -8.31 -24.44 20.39
N GLY A 246 -7.43 -25.44 20.36
CA GLY A 246 -6.06 -25.29 19.86
C GLY A 246 -6.01 -24.84 18.39
N MET A 247 -6.92 -25.32 17.54
CA MET A 247 -7.06 -24.86 16.16
C MET A 247 -7.46 -23.38 16.07
N ALA A 248 -8.43 -22.95 16.88
CA ALA A 248 -8.86 -21.55 16.94
C ALA A 248 -7.74 -20.63 17.42
N GLU A 249 -7.00 -21.04 18.46
CA GLU A 249 -5.83 -20.31 18.96
C GLU A 249 -4.76 -20.16 17.87
N GLN A 250 -4.39 -21.28 17.22
CA GLN A 250 -3.37 -21.27 16.17
C GLN A 250 -3.77 -20.41 14.97
N ALA A 251 -5.04 -20.46 14.55
CA ALA A 251 -5.55 -19.63 13.47
C ALA A 251 -5.39 -18.13 13.81
N ILE A 252 -5.71 -17.73 15.04
CA ILE A 252 -5.57 -16.35 15.51
C ILE A 252 -4.10 -15.92 15.59
N LEU A 253 -3.22 -16.80 16.07
CA LEU A 253 -1.78 -16.52 16.12
C LEU A 253 -1.15 -16.40 14.73
N VAL A 254 -1.62 -17.17 13.74
CA VAL A 254 -1.15 -17.04 12.34
C VAL A 254 -1.61 -15.72 11.72
N MET A 255 -2.79 -15.22 12.08
CA MET A 255 -3.23 -13.89 11.66
C MET A 255 -2.43 -12.76 12.30
N GLY A 256 -1.88 -12.98 13.49
CA GLY A 256 -1.04 -12.01 14.20
C GLY A 256 -1.77 -10.67 14.40
N ARG A 257 -1.02 -9.56 14.26
CA ARG A 257 -1.57 -8.19 14.40
C ARG A 257 -2.73 -7.89 13.44
N ALA A 258 -2.87 -8.61 12.33
CA ALA A 258 -3.99 -8.42 11.41
C ALA A 258 -5.35 -8.82 12.04
N ALA A 259 -5.35 -9.66 13.09
CA ALA A 259 -6.57 -10.05 13.79
C ALA A 259 -7.15 -8.94 14.69
N LYS A 260 -6.40 -7.86 14.97
CA LYS A 260 -6.72 -6.85 16.00
C LYS A 260 -8.16 -6.35 15.95
N GLU A 261 -8.60 -5.87 14.79
CA GLU A 261 -9.91 -5.23 14.64
C GLU A 261 -11.04 -6.23 14.87
N TYR A 262 -10.90 -7.42 14.31
CA TYR A 262 -11.87 -8.48 14.54
C TYR A 262 -11.91 -8.91 16.01
N LEU A 263 -10.75 -9.07 16.66
CA LEU A 263 -10.70 -9.44 18.08
C LEU A 263 -11.34 -8.37 18.95
N ALA A 264 -11.16 -7.08 18.63
CA ALA A 264 -11.83 -5.98 19.31
C ALA A 264 -13.37 -6.08 19.17
N ASP A 265 -13.88 -6.29 17.95
CA ASP A 265 -15.32 -6.46 17.70
C ASP A 265 -15.89 -7.66 18.46
N GLN A 266 -15.18 -8.80 18.47
CA GLN A 266 -15.63 -10.00 19.19
C GLN A 266 -15.60 -9.79 20.69
N ARG A 267 -14.54 -9.15 21.20
CA ARG A 267 -14.38 -8.86 22.63
C ARG A 267 -15.52 -8.00 23.15
N GLU A 268 -15.96 -6.99 22.41
CA GLU A 268 -17.08 -6.12 22.81
C GLU A 268 -18.36 -6.93 23.07
N ARG A 269 -18.62 -7.96 22.24
CA ARG A 269 -19.82 -8.80 22.27
C ARG A 269 -19.69 -10.06 23.13
N ALA A 270 -18.49 -10.39 23.58
CA ALA A 270 -18.15 -11.64 24.26
C ALA A 270 -18.57 -11.64 25.75
N SER A 271 -18.75 -12.85 26.31
CA SER A 271 -18.85 -13.05 27.76
C SER A 271 -17.53 -12.69 28.46
N PRO A 272 -17.52 -12.46 29.79
CA PRO A 272 -16.29 -12.16 30.53
C PRO A 272 -15.16 -13.18 30.28
N GLU A 273 -15.48 -14.47 30.31
CA GLU A 273 -14.50 -15.55 30.15
C GLU A 273 -13.90 -15.56 28.75
N LEU A 274 -14.73 -15.28 27.74
CA LEU A 274 -14.27 -15.23 26.35
C LEU A 274 -13.46 -13.95 26.09
N ARG A 275 -13.81 -12.84 26.73
CA ARG A 275 -12.99 -11.61 26.71
C ARG A 275 -11.59 -11.87 27.25
N ASP A 276 -11.48 -12.56 28.39
CA ASP A 276 -10.19 -12.91 28.98
C ASP A 276 -9.38 -13.83 28.04
N ALA A 277 -10.04 -14.78 27.36
CA ALA A 277 -9.37 -15.64 26.38
C ALA A 277 -8.85 -14.84 25.17
N ILE A 278 -9.66 -13.92 24.65
CA ILE A 278 -9.25 -13.02 23.57
C ILE A 278 -8.07 -12.14 24.01
N ASP A 279 -8.13 -11.56 25.21
CA ASP A 279 -7.10 -10.68 25.75
C ASP A 279 -5.76 -11.42 25.96
N ARG A 280 -5.80 -12.67 26.44
CA ARG A 280 -4.59 -13.51 26.57
C ARG A 280 -3.91 -13.75 25.21
N ILE A 281 -4.69 -14.08 24.18
CA ILE A 281 -4.11 -14.30 22.85
C ILE A 281 -3.61 -13.01 22.23
N TRP A 282 -4.35 -11.91 22.40
CA TRP A 282 -3.89 -10.62 21.91
C TRP A 282 -2.57 -10.21 22.57
N HIS A 283 -2.44 -10.42 23.88
CA HIS A 283 -1.18 -10.22 24.59
C HIS A 283 -0.05 -11.04 23.98
N LYS A 284 -0.30 -12.33 23.71
CA LYS A 284 0.67 -13.23 23.06
C LYS A 284 1.10 -12.76 21.67
N ILE A 285 0.15 -12.30 20.84
CA ILE A 285 0.45 -11.72 19.51
C ILE A 285 1.38 -10.52 19.64
N VAL A 286 1.07 -9.60 20.57
CA VAL A 286 1.86 -8.38 20.76
C VAL A 286 3.24 -8.69 21.32
N SER A 287 3.36 -9.63 22.27
CA SER A 287 4.62 -10.00 22.91
C SER A 287 5.57 -10.79 21.99
N GLU A 288 5.02 -11.62 21.10
CA GLU A 288 5.80 -12.42 20.14
C GLU A 288 6.03 -11.71 18.79
N ASP A 289 5.59 -10.46 18.67
CA ASP A 289 5.62 -9.64 17.44
C ASP A 289 5.12 -10.37 16.17
N ARG A 290 3.97 -11.05 16.31
CA ARG A 290 3.35 -11.83 15.22
C ARG A 290 2.47 -11.01 14.28
#